data_AF-A0A919W6H5-F1
#
_entry.id   AF-A0A919W6H5-F1
#
_cell.length_a   1.000
_cell.length_b   1.000
_cell.length_c   1.000
_cell.angle_alpha   90.00
_cell.angle_beta   90.00
_cell.angle_gamma   90.00
#
_symmetry.space_group_name_H-M   'P 1'
#
loop_
_entity.id
_entity.type
_entity.pdbx_description
1 polymer ?
#
loop_
_entity_poly.entity_id
_entity_poly.type
_entity_poly.pdbx_seq_one_letter_code
_entity_poly.pdbx_strand_id
1 'polypeptide(L)' 'MIGVVDELHRSSDIGDDLWQAAADLFDQAQLLDLLLLCGWYHAISFVARATRVAAEPGAPRFADFAAPRG' A
#
# COMPACT_ATOMS: atom_id res chain seq x y z
N MET A 1 -7.11 -7.72 3.58
CA MET A 1 -6.11 -6.99 2.78
C MET A 1 -5.66 -5.69 3.46
N ILE A 2 -6.55 -4.74 3.80
CA ILE A 2 -6.17 -3.46 4.44
C ILE A 2 -5.32 -3.66 5.72
N GLY A 3 -5.71 -4.60 6.60
CA GLY A 3 -4.94 -4.88 7.82
C GLY A 3 -3.49 -5.32 7.59
N VAL A 4 -3.24 -6.13 6.55
CA VAL A 4 -1.88 -6.59 6.20
C VAL A 4 -1.01 -5.41 5.75
N VAL A 5 -1.58 -4.54 4.91
CA VAL A 5 -0.90 -3.33 4.42
C VAL A 5 -0.59 -2.38 5.59
N ASP A 6 -1.56 -2.18 6.49
CA ASP A 6 -1.41 -1.27 7.63
C ASP A 6 -0.32 -1.73 8.62
N GLU A 7 -0.23 -3.04 8.88
CA GLU A 7 0.79 -3.59 9.77
C GLU A 7 2.17 -3.55 9.12
N LEU A 8 2.29 -3.99 7.86
CA LEU A 8 3.54 -3.89 7.09
C LEU A 8 4.05 -2.45 6.99
N HIS A 9 3.16 -1.47 6.81
CA HIS A 9 3.57 -0.07 6.77
C HIS A 9 4.09 0.42 8.13
N ARG A 10 3.51 -0.06 9.24
CA ARG A 10 3.83 0.40 10.60
C ARG A 10 5.08 -0.27 11.17
N SER A 11 5.18 -1.58 11.08
CA SER A 11 6.22 -2.40 11.73
C SER A 11 7.20 -3.03 10.75
N SER A 12 6.95 -2.97 9.44
CA SER A 12 7.69 -3.76 8.44
C SER A 12 7.66 -5.26 8.71
N ASP A 13 6.63 -5.72 9.42
CA ASP A 13 6.43 -7.10 9.84
C ASP A 13 4.93 -7.38 9.99
N ILE A 14 4.55 -8.65 10.04
CA ILE A 14 3.17 -9.12 10.18
C ILE A 14 3.09 -10.17 11.28
N GLY A 15 2.19 -9.97 12.25
CA GLY A 15 1.94 -10.96 13.30
C GLY A 15 1.32 -12.26 12.77
N ASP A 16 1.61 -13.37 13.46
CA ASP A 16 1.18 -14.72 13.07
C ASP A 16 -0.34 -14.87 12.88
N ASP A 17 -1.14 -14.23 13.74
CA ASP A 17 -2.61 -14.29 13.65
C ASP A 17 -3.13 -13.65 12.35
N LEU A 18 -2.53 -12.52 11.95
CA LEU A 18 -2.91 -11.83 10.72
C LEU A 18 -2.37 -12.55 9.49
N TRP A 19 -1.17 -13.12 9.60
CA TRP A 19 -0.60 -13.99 8.56
C TRP A 19 -1.51 -15.18 8.28
N GLN A 20 -1.97 -15.89 9.33
CA GLN A 20 -2.87 -17.02 9.17
C GLN A 20 -4.21 -16.61 8.56
N ALA A 21 -4.81 -15.52 9.04
CA ALA A 21 -6.05 -15.00 8.47
C ALA A 21 -5.91 -14.58 6.98
N ALA A 22 -4.72 -14.13 6.57
CA ALA A 22 -4.44 -13.84 5.17
C ALA A 22 -4.24 -15.12 4.35
N ALA A 23 -3.57 -16.14 4.91
CA ALA A 23 -3.34 -17.43 4.26
C ALA A 23 -4.64 -18.24 4.06
N ASP A 24 -5.69 -17.97 4.84
CA ASP A 24 -7.01 -18.55 4.62
C ASP A 24 -7.72 -17.98 3.38
N LEU A 25 -7.28 -16.81 2.88
CA LEU A 25 -7.87 -16.09 1.76
C LEU A 25 -7.01 -16.09 0.49
N PHE A 26 -5.70 -16.26 0.65
CA PHE A 26 -4.72 -16.14 -0.41
C PHE A 26 -3.80 -17.35 -0.43
N ASP A 27 -3.41 -17.79 -1.62
CA ASP A 27 -2.33 -18.75 -1.75
C ASP A 27 -0.97 -18.11 -1.41
N GLN A 28 0.04 -18.97 -1.26
CA GLN A 28 1.38 -18.53 -0.87
C GLN A 28 2.01 -17.55 -1.87
N ALA A 29 1.75 -17.70 -3.18
CA ALA A 29 2.30 -16.80 -4.19
C ALA A 29 1.65 -15.43 -4.09
N GLN A 30 0.33 -15.37 -3.92
CA GLN A 30 -0.43 -14.15 -3.71
C GLN A 30 -0.01 -13.41 -2.44
N LEU A 31 0.29 -14.14 -1.36
CA LEU A 31 0.83 -13.54 -0.14
C LEU A 31 2.20 -12.90 -0.39
N LEU A 32 3.12 -13.61 -1.06
CA LEU A 32 4.43 -13.07 -1.41
C LEU A 32 4.32 -11.83 -2.30
N ASP A 33 3.44 -11.88 -3.31
CA ASP A 33 3.16 -10.74 -4.17
C ASP A 33 2.63 -9.54 -3.36
N LEU A 34 1.73 -9.78 -2.40
CA LEU A 34 1.22 -8.73 -1.52
C LEU A 34 2.32 -8.09 -0.68
N LEU A 35 3.20 -8.89 -0.07
CA LEU A 35 4.34 -8.39 0.72
C LEU A 35 5.29 -7.55 -0.14
N LEU A 36 5.65 -8.06 -1.32
CA LEU A 36 6.54 -7.39 -2.26
C LEU A 36 5.94 -6.08 -2.77
N LEU A 37 4.66 -6.08 -3.14
CA LEU A 37 3.94 -4.87 -3.56
C LEU A 37 3.96 -3.82 -2.45
N CYS A 38 3.65 -4.21 -1.20
CA CYS A 38 3.69 -3.27 -0.07
C CYS A 38 5.10 -2.67 0.10
N GLY A 39 6.14 -3.50 0.10
CA GLY A 39 7.52 -3.05 0.24
C GLY A 39 7.97 -2.11 -0.88
N TRP A 40 7.69 -2.48 -2.15
CA TRP A 40 8.03 -1.66 -3.31
C TRP A 40 7.33 -0.30 -3.30
N TYR A 41 6.03 -0.26 -3.06
CA TYR A 41 5.30 1.01 -3.00
C TYR A 41 5.72 1.87 -1.82
N HIS A 42 6.12 1.27 -0.69
CA HIS A 42 6.71 2.02 0.42
C HIS A 42 8.04 2.67 -0.02
N ALA A 43 8.95 1.92 -0.63
CA ALA A 43 10.23 2.44 -1.12
C ALA A 43 10.04 3.56 -2.16
N ILE A 44 9.16 3.36 -3.15
CA ILE A 44 8.83 4.37 -4.17
C ILE A 44 8.27 5.63 -3.51
N SER A 45 7.32 5.47 -2.58
CA SER A 45 6.72 6.61 -1.86
C SER A 45 7.74 7.37 -1.04
N PHE A 46 8.68 6.67 -0.40
CA PHE A 46 9.75 7.30 0.37
C PHE A 46 10.64 8.18 -0.53
N VAL A 47 11.07 7.64 -1.68
CA VAL A 47 11.88 8.38 -2.65
C VAL A 47 11.09 9.56 -3.23
N ALA A 48 9.85 9.34 -3.67
CA ALA A 48 9.01 10.37 -4.26
C ALA A 48 8.77 11.54 -3.30
N ARG A 49 8.53 11.25 -2.01
CA ARG A 49 8.35 12.26 -0.96
C ARG A 49 9.63 13.02 -0.67
N ALA A 50 10.76 12.32 -0.50
CA ALA A 50 12.04 12.94 -0.17
C ALA A 50 12.53 13.88 -1.30
N THR A 51 12.30 13.49 -2.55
CA THR A 51 12.71 14.25 -3.73
C THR A 51 11.67 15.26 -4.21
N ARG A 52 10.46 15.26 -3.62
CA ARG A 52 9.33 16.11 -4.02
C ARG A 52 9.03 15.98 -5.51
N VAL A 53 8.91 14.73 -5.99
CA VAL A 53 8.61 14.43 -7.40
C VAL A 53 7.41 15.27 -7.85
N ALA A 54 7.61 16.02 -8.94
CA ALA A 54 6.54 16.79 -9.54
C ALA A 54 5.47 15.83 -10.04
N ALA A 55 4.22 16.14 -9.74
CA ALA A 55 3.10 15.37 -10.25
C ALA A 55 3.01 15.53 -11.77
N GLU A 56 2.64 14.44 -12.45
CA GLU A 56 2.56 14.38 -13.89
C GLU A 56 1.51 15.38 -14.43
N PRO A 57 1.86 16.20 -15.44
CA PRO A 57 0.91 17.10 -16.07
C PRO A 57 -0.28 16.34 -16.66
N GLY A 58 -1.50 16.79 -16.35
CA GLY A 58 -2.72 16.16 -16.86
C GLY A 58 -3.14 14.86 -16.16
N ALA A 59 -2.35 14.35 -15.20
CA ALA A 59 -2.78 13.24 -14.37
C ALA A 59 -3.89 13.70 -13.40
N PRO A 60 -5.00 12.94 -13.31
CA PRO A 60 -6.12 13.32 -12.47
C PRO A 60 -5.73 13.27 -10.99
N ARG A 61 -6.23 14.23 -10.21
CA ARG A 61 -6.01 14.35 -8.77
C ARG A 61 -7.22 13.83 -8.01
N PHE A 62 -7.01 13.44 -6.75
CA PHE A 62 -8.11 13.07 -5.86
C PHE A 62 -9.16 14.18 -5.72
N ALA A 63 -8.74 15.45 -5.77
CA ALA A 63 -9.64 16.60 -5.73
C ALA A 63 -10.57 16.68 -6.95
N ASP A 64 -10.18 16.12 -8.10
CA ASP A 64 -10.99 16.15 -9.33
C ASP A 64 -12.20 15.21 -9.24
N PHE A 65 -12.19 14.27 -8.28
CA PHE A 65 -13.26 13.30 -8.04
C PHE A 65 -13.95 13.45 -6.68
N ALA A 66 -13.47 14.35 -5.82
CA ALA A 66 -14.10 14.60 -4.53
C ALA A 66 -15.45 15.30 -4.78
N ALA A 67 -16.56 14.62 -4.46
CA ALA A 67 -17.88 15.23 -4.49
C ALA A 67 -17.89 16.49 -3.61
N PRO A 68 -18.62 17.57 -4.00
CA PRO A 68 -18.74 18.75 -3.16
C PRO A 68 -19.18 18.32 -1.77
N ARG A 69 -18.41 18.70 -0.74
CA ARG A 69 -18.84 18.54 0.66
C ARG A 69 -20.08 19.42 0.83
N GLY A 70 -21.26 18.79 0.86
CA GLY A 70 -22.50 19.41 1.29
C GLY A 70 -22.50 19.71 2.78
#